data_AF-A0A3S3KY11-F1
#
_entry.id   AF-A0A3S3KY11-F1
#
_cell.length_a   1.000
_cell.length_b   1.000
_cell.length_c   1.000
_cell.angle_alpha   90.00
_cell.angle_beta   90.00
_cell.angle_gamma   90.00
#
_symmetry.space_group_name_H-M   'P 1'
#
loop_
_entity.id
_entity.type
_entity.pdbx_description
1 polymer ?
#
loop_
_entity_poly.entity_id
_entity_poly.type
_entity_poly.pdbx_seq_one_letter_code
_entity_poly.pdbx_strand_id
1 'polypeptide(L)'
;MAGMVLERFLADEAATARLGEDLAMSLRPGDVLALRGDLGAGKSSLARALIRAMTDDAGLDVPSPTFTLVQSYEARVPVHHFDLYRLSAASELDELGFDEALAQGAALVEWPERAEAYLPKTAVLIELVHQDDGRLARLSGQGAAFERAARSLAMRDFLETAGWGEAQRRYFIGDASARSYEVVSLAGLPPRVLMNSPRLVLGPPVRHGKPYAVIAHTAQSVAAFVAIDRALRAGGVSAPEIHAQDLDQGFLLMEHLGSEGFLGQHGQPLAERYAAAAELLAMMHGKTWPDRIEAAPSVFHDVPPFDRDAMMIEAELLLDWYVPAITGGPASDALRAGYTKQWNAALDRLEGREYTLMLRDFHSPNIIWRGNRTGHDRLGIVDVQDALIGPSAYDLASLAMDARVTISPEIERRALDDYIAARHKAGAFNEDEFVETYAIMAAQRNSKILGIFVRLEKRDGKPYYLKHLPRIRDYLRRALAHPALAGLRDFYTAQGLLEERPL
;
A
#
# COMPACT_ATOMS: atom_id res chain seq x y z
N MET A 1 -27.00 17.59 -15.19
CA MET A 1 -26.93 17.02 -13.83
C MET A 1 -26.14 18.01 -13.01
N ALA A 2 -26.73 18.59 -11.95
CA ALA A 2 -25.98 19.50 -11.09
C ALA A 2 -24.84 18.71 -10.46
N GLY A 3 -23.59 19.12 -10.73
CA GLY A 3 -22.42 18.51 -10.10
C GLY A 3 -22.52 18.67 -8.59
N MET A 4 -21.97 17.70 -7.85
CA MET A 4 -21.86 17.82 -6.39
C MET A 4 -21.01 19.06 -6.07
N VAL A 5 -21.48 19.88 -5.12
CA VAL A 5 -20.78 21.07 -4.64
C VAL A 5 -20.37 20.83 -3.19
N LEU A 6 -19.11 21.11 -2.89
CA LEU A 6 -18.57 21.09 -1.54
C LEU A 6 -18.24 22.52 -1.12
N GLU A 7 -18.54 22.86 0.13
CA GLU A 7 -18.25 24.17 0.69
C GLU A 7 -17.30 24.06 1.88
N ARG A 8 -16.36 25.00 1.99
CA ARG A 8 -15.43 25.14 3.10
C ARG A 8 -15.30 26.61 3.49
N PHE A 9 -15.63 26.92 4.74
CA PHE A 9 -15.39 28.24 5.28
C PHE A 9 -13.91 28.36 5.70
N LEU A 10 -13.26 29.43 5.25
CA LEU A 10 -11.87 29.76 5.49
C LEU A 10 -11.84 31.03 6.34
N ALA A 11 -11.71 30.86 7.66
CA ALA A 11 -11.77 31.97 8.59
C ALA A 11 -10.57 32.94 8.44
N ASP A 12 -9.42 32.42 8.01
CA ASP A 12 -8.18 33.18 7.92
C ASP A 12 -7.21 32.62 6.85
N GLU A 13 -6.00 33.18 6.80
CA GLU A 13 -4.92 32.72 5.92
C GLU A 13 -4.48 31.28 6.26
N ALA A 14 -4.50 30.88 7.53
CA ALA A 14 -4.11 29.54 7.94
C ALA A 14 -5.12 28.49 7.44
N ALA A 15 -6.42 28.81 7.47
CA ALA A 15 -7.47 27.97 6.89
C ALA A 15 -7.32 27.85 5.36
N THR A 16 -6.97 28.94 4.68
CA THR A 16 -6.65 28.93 3.24
C THR A 16 -5.44 28.05 2.96
N ALA A 17 -4.41 28.12 3.81
CA ALA A 17 -3.23 27.28 3.68
C ALA A 17 -3.55 25.79 3.85
N ARG A 18 -4.36 25.44 4.87
CA ARG A 18 -4.83 24.05 5.09
C ARG A 18 -5.64 23.51 3.92
N LEU A 19 -6.53 24.32 3.31
CA LEU A 19 -7.22 23.91 2.09
C LEU A 19 -6.22 23.59 0.95
N GLY A 20 -5.17 24.40 0.80
CA GLY A 20 -4.08 24.14 -0.15
C GLY A 20 -3.36 22.82 0.12
N GLU A 21 -3.04 22.53 1.38
CA GLU A 21 -2.44 21.26 1.81
C GLU A 21 -3.36 20.06 1.52
N ASP A 22 -4.65 20.18 1.85
CA ASP A 22 -5.63 19.12 1.64
C ASP A 22 -5.79 18.80 0.14
N LEU A 23 -5.82 19.82 -0.71
CA LEU A 23 -5.88 19.64 -2.16
C LEU A 23 -4.59 19.06 -2.73
N ALA A 24 -3.41 19.46 -2.24
CA ALA A 24 -2.13 18.90 -2.64
C ALA A 24 -2.08 17.37 -2.49
N MET A 25 -2.67 16.82 -1.42
CA MET A 25 -2.68 15.37 -1.19
C MET A 25 -3.52 14.59 -2.23
N SER A 26 -4.41 15.27 -2.96
CA SER A 26 -5.32 14.65 -3.91
C SER A 26 -4.82 14.61 -5.37
N LEU A 27 -3.79 15.40 -5.69
CA LEU A 27 -3.34 15.62 -7.06
C LEU A 27 -2.61 14.43 -7.69
N ARG A 28 -2.88 14.23 -8.97
CA ARG A 28 -2.25 13.28 -9.90
C ARG A 28 -1.93 13.97 -11.23
N PRO A 29 -1.01 13.40 -12.05
CA PRO A 29 -0.79 13.89 -13.42
C PRO A 29 -2.11 13.93 -14.22
N GLY A 30 -2.30 15.00 -14.99
CA GLY A 30 -3.50 15.29 -15.77
C GLY A 30 -4.61 16.05 -15.03
N ASP A 31 -4.47 16.30 -13.72
CA ASP A 31 -5.47 17.05 -12.97
C ASP A 31 -5.40 18.56 -13.24
N VAL A 32 -6.55 19.21 -13.21
CA VAL A 32 -6.68 20.68 -13.30
C VAL A 32 -7.47 21.19 -12.11
N LEU A 33 -6.89 22.12 -11.35
CA LEU A 33 -7.58 22.93 -10.35
C LEU A 33 -7.77 24.34 -10.92
N ALA A 34 -9.02 24.70 -11.18
CA ALA A 34 -9.40 26.00 -11.73
C ALA A 34 -9.81 26.94 -10.60
N LEU A 35 -9.03 28.00 -10.35
CA LEU A 35 -9.25 28.95 -9.26
C LEU A 35 -10.00 30.19 -9.76
N ARG A 36 -11.26 30.32 -9.37
CA ARG A 36 -12.13 31.46 -9.71
C ARG A 36 -12.38 32.34 -8.48
N GLY A 37 -12.53 33.64 -8.70
CA GLY A 37 -12.87 34.61 -7.66
C GLY A 37 -12.36 36.00 -8.01
N ASP A 38 -12.87 37.02 -7.33
CA ASP A 38 -12.51 38.41 -7.57
C ASP A 38 -11.02 38.72 -7.25
N LEU A 39 -10.58 39.92 -7.61
CA LEU A 39 -9.26 40.42 -7.21
C LEU A 39 -9.19 40.48 -5.68
N GLY A 40 -8.16 39.88 -5.09
CA GLY A 40 -8.02 39.80 -3.62
C GLY A 40 -8.77 38.64 -2.95
N ALA A 41 -9.51 37.82 -3.73
CA ALA A 41 -10.24 36.65 -3.21
C ALA A 41 -9.33 35.53 -2.66
N GLY A 42 -8.00 35.64 -2.83
CA GLY A 42 -7.03 34.70 -2.25
C GLY A 42 -6.57 33.56 -3.16
N LYS A 43 -6.87 33.62 -4.46
CA LYS A 43 -6.44 32.61 -5.46
C LYS A 43 -4.95 32.30 -5.38
N SER A 44 -4.09 33.31 -5.49
CA SER A 44 -2.63 33.13 -5.42
C SER A 44 -2.13 32.70 -4.03
N SER A 45 -2.87 33.00 -2.95
CA SER A 45 -2.55 32.49 -1.61
C SER A 45 -2.82 30.98 -1.51
N LEU A 46 -3.96 30.52 -2.03
CA LEU A 46 -4.28 29.10 -2.12
C LEU A 46 -3.28 28.36 -3.02
N ALA A 47 -2.96 28.95 -4.17
CA ALA A 47 -1.95 28.43 -5.10
C ALA A 47 -0.61 28.19 -4.42
N ARG A 48 -0.10 29.23 -3.74
CA ARG A 48 1.15 29.18 -3.00
C ARG A 48 1.15 28.11 -1.93
N ALA A 49 0.09 28.02 -1.12
CA ALA A 49 0.00 27.02 -0.07
C ALA A 49 0.03 25.58 -0.64
N LEU A 50 -0.73 25.33 -1.70
CA LEU A 50 -0.75 24.04 -2.38
C LEU A 50 0.62 23.67 -2.95
N ILE A 51 1.26 24.60 -3.68
CA ILE A 51 2.58 24.36 -4.30
C ILE A 51 3.63 24.06 -3.22
N ARG A 52 3.67 24.84 -2.14
CA ARG A 52 4.57 24.59 -0.99
C ARG A 52 4.34 23.22 -0.35
N ALA A 53 3.09 22.77 -0.26
CA ALA A 53 2.77 21.45 0.25
C ALA A 53 3.19 20.32 -0.72
N MET A 54 3.08 20.55 -2.03
CA MET A 54 3.51 19.61 -3.08
C MET A 54 5.03 19.46 -3.16
N THR A 55 5.76 20.56 -2.98
CA THR A 55 7.24 20.60 -3.00
C THR A 55 7.88 20.26 -1.65
N ASP A 56 7.06 20.11 -0.61
CA ASP A 56 7.49 20.00 0.79
C ASP A 56 8.47 21.11 1.22
N ASP A 57 8.21 22.34 0.76
CA ASP A 57 9.02 23.52 1.07
C ASP A 57 8.12 24.69 1.45
N ALA A 58 7.96 24.88 2.76
CA ALA A 58 7.14 25.97 3.30
C ALA A 58 7.72 27.37 3.02
N GLY A 59 9.03 27.47 2.74
CA GLY A 59 9.75 28.71 2.46
C GLY A 59 9.79 29.08 0.98
N LEU A 60 9.41 28.16 0.08
CA LEU A 60 9.47 28.35 -1.36
C LEU A 60 8.74 29.64 -1.78
N ASP A 61 9.42 30.45 -2.58
CA ASP A 61 8.80 31.62 -3.20
C ASP A 61 7.93 31.16 -4.37
N VAL A 62 6.63 31.48 -4.27
CA VAL A 62 5.62 31.13 -5.28
C VAL A 62 4.87 32.43 -5.62
N PRO A 63 5.43 33.24 -6.53
CA PRO A 63 4.76 34.44 -7.01
C PRO A 63 3.58 34.07 -7.93
N SER A 64 2.64 34.99 -8.11
CA SER A 64 1.64 34.81 -9.17
C SER A 64 2.33 35.01 -10.52
N PRO A 65 2.25 34.06 -11.47
CA PRO A 65 2.89 34.17 -12.77
C PRO A 65 2.12 35.13 -13.71
N THR A 66 1.60 36.25 -13.21
CA THR A 66 0.75 37.17 -14.00
C THR A 66 1.44 37.71 -15.25
N PHE A 67 2.78 37.85 -15.23
CA PHE A 67 3.55 38.33 -16.39
C PHE A 67 4.17 37.20 -17.22
N THR A 68 4.58 36.09 -16.59
CA THR A 68 5.13 34.93 -17.28
C THR A 68 4.05 33.99 -17.81
N LEU A 69 2.80 34.20 -17.38
CA LEU A 69 1.58 33.40 -17.60
C LEU A 69 1.64 31.99 -17.03
N VAL A 70 2.81 31.36 -16.99
CA VAL A 70 3.04 30.03 -16.43
C VAL A 70 4.33 30.00 -15.60
N GLN A 71 4.33 29.20 -14.54
CA GLN A 71 5.54 28.80 -13.80
C GLN A 71 5.42 27.34 -13.35
N SER A 72 6.50 26.58 -13.54
CA SER A 72 6.55 25.14 -13.23
C SER A 72 7.36 24.87 -11.97
N TYR A 73 6.90 23.90 -11.18
CA TYR A 73 7.52 23.50 -9.93
C TYR A 73 7.72 21.98 -9.91
N GLU A 74 8.95 21.56 -9.64
CA GLU A 74 9.29 20.15 -9.45
C GLU A 74 8.76 19.66 -8.11
N ALA A 75 7.99 18.57 -8.14
CA ALA A 75 7.35 17.95 -6.98
C ALA A 75 7.06 16.48 -7.29
N ARG A 76 6.52 15.72 -6.31
CA ARG A 76 6.08 14.33 -6.52
C ARG A 76 5.20 14.16 -7.77
N VAL A 77 4.32 15.13 -7.98
CA VAL A 77 3.64 15.37 -9.26
C VAL A 77 4.02 16.80 -9.63
N PRO A 78 4.70 17.04 -10.77
CA PRO A 78 5.02 18.39 -11.22
C PRO A 78 3.78 19.28 -11.21
N VAL A 79 3.92 20.53 -10.76
CA VAL A 79 2.81 21.49 -10.70
C VAL A 79 3.11 22.66 -11.61
N HIS A 80 2.15 22.96 -12.50
CA HIS A 80 2.22 24.07 -13.43
C HIS A 80 1.19 25.12 -13.03
N HIS A 81 1.65 26.27 -12.55
CA HIS A 81 0.81 27.38 -12.13
C HIS A 81 0.60 28.32 -13.31
N PHE A 82 -0.63 28.41 -13.79
CA PHE A 82 -1.07 29.32 -14.83
C PHE A 82 -1.85 30.48 -14.22
N ASP A 83 -1.56 31.70 -14.66
CA ASP A 83 -2.34 32.90 -14.35
C ASP A 83 -2.82 33.52 -15.66
N LEU A 84 -4.09 33.27 -15.99
CA LEU A 84 -4.66 33.65 -17.28
C LEU A 84 -5.21 35.08 -17.30
N TYR A 85 -4.98 35.88 -16.25
CA TYR A 85 -5.55 37.24 -16.15
C TYR A 85 -5.25 38.12 -17.37
N ARG A 86 -4.07 37.94 -17.96
CA ARG A 86 -3.58 38.70 -19.13
C ARG A 86 -3.68 37.95 -20.46
N LEU A 87 -4.30 36.77 -20.49
CA LEU A 87 -4.50 36.02 -21.72
C LEU A 87 -5.43 36.81 -22.66
N SER A 88 -5.01 37.03 -23.90
CA SER A 88 -5.75 37.89 -24.84
C SER A 88 -6.83 37.11 -25.58
N ALA A 89 -6.56 35.83 -25.88
CA ALA A 89 -7.51 34.92 -26.48
C ALA A 89 -7.41 33.52 -25.85
N ALA A 90 -8.55 32.85 -25.67
CA ALA A 90 -8.59 31.50 -25.07
C ALA A 90 -7.72 30.47 -25.82
N SER A 91 -7.56 30.64 -27.14
CA SER A 91 -6.71 29.78 -27.98
C SER A 91 -5.22 29.88 -27.71
N GLU A 92 -4.76 30.94 -27.04
CA GLU A 92 -3.35 31.11 -26.68
C GLU A 92 -2.91 30.13 -25.56
N LEU A 93 -3.85 29.48 -24.88
CA LEU A 93 -3.53 28.50 -23.83
C LEU A 93 -2.71 27.32 -24.37
N ASP A 94 -2.98 26.89 -25.60
CA ASP A 94 -2.23 25.80 -26.25
C ASP A 94 -0.77 26.21 -26.50
N GLU A 95 -0.52 27.48 -26.86
CA GLU A 95 0.83 28.02 -27.07
C GLU A 95 1.65 28.10 -25.77
N LEU A 96 0.98 28.11 -24.61
CA LEU A 96 1.62 28.06 -23.29
C LEU A 96 2.02 26.63 -22.87
N GLY A 97 1.78 25.62 -23.72
CA GLY A 97 2.15 24.23 -23.46
C GLY A 97 1.25 23.55 -22.41
N PHE A 98 -0.04 23.90 -22.40
CA PHE A 98 -0.99 23.38 -21.40
C PHE A 98 -1.15 21.86 -21.49
N ASP A 99 -1.24 21.30 -22.68
CA ASP A 99 -1.37 19.85 -22.87
C ASP A 99 -0.11 19.09 -22.41
N GLU A 100 1.09 19.63 -22.69
CA GLU A 100 2.35 19.06 -22.21
C GLU A 100 2.45 19.12 -20.69
N ALA A 101 2.02 20.22 -20.08
CA ALA A 101 1.95 20.39 -18.63
C ALA A 101 1.03 19.35 -17.99
N LEU A 102 -0.14 19.06 -18.58
CA LEU A 102 -1.04 18.03 -18.07
C LEU A 102 -0.51 16.61 -18.28
N ALA A 103 0.22 16.36 -19.36
CA ALA A 103 0.85 15.07 -19.60
C ALA A 103 1.94 14.74 -18.57
N GLN A 104 2.64 15.77 -18.06
CA GLN A 104 3.78 15.63 -17.14
C GLN A 104 3.40 15.82 -15.67
N GLY A 105 2.34 16.58 -15.38
CA GLY A 105 2.00 17.03 -14.04
C GLY A 105 0.54 17.44 -13.89
N ALA A 106 0.26 18.29 -12.90
CA ALA A 106 -1.04 18.87 -12.64
C ALA A 106 -1.00 20.39 -12.92
N ALA A 107 -2.11 20.96 -13.37
CA ALA A 107 -2.22 22.40 -13.61
C ALA A 107 -3.07 23.08 -12.52
N LEU A 108 -2.58 24.23 -12.07
CA LEU A 108 -3.32 25.18 -11.26
C LEU A 108 -3.60 26.42 -12.10
N VAL A 109 -4.87 26.72 -12.36
CA VAL A 109 -5.25 27.76 -13.32
C VAL A 109 -6.02 28.87 -12.61
N GLU A 110 -5.39 30.03 -12.42
CA GLU A 110 -6.09 31.25 -11.99
C GLU A 110 -6.79 31.92 -13.18
N TRP A 111 -7.95 32.51 -12.90
CA TRP A 111 -8.82 33.16 -13.90
C TRP A 111 -9.27 32.21 -15.02
N PRO A 112 -9.82 31.02 -14.67
CA PRO A 112 -10.17 29.98 -15.63
C PRO A 112 -11.20 30.42 -16.67
N GLU A 113 -12.03 31.42 -16.37
CA GLU A 113 -13.00 32.02 -17.29
C GLU A 113 -12.38 32.60 -18.57
N ARG A 114 -11.07 32.89 -18.57
CA ARG A 114 -10.33 33.39 -19.75
C ARG A 114 -10.10 32.31 -20.81
N ALA A 115 -10.16 31.03 -20.43
CA ALA A 115 -9.95 29.90 -21.32
C ALA A 115 -10.91 28.72 -21.02
N GLU A 116 -12.10 28.99 -20.51
CA GLU A 116 -13.03 27.95 -20.00
C GLU A 116 -13.36 26.86 -21.03
N ALA A 117 -13.44 27.22 -22.32
CA ALA A 117 -13.70 26.28 -23.40
C ALA A 117 -12.56 25.28 -23.67
N TYR A 118 -11.34 25.59 -23.22
CA TYR A 118 -10.12 24.79 -23.42
C TYR A 118 -9.76 23.97 -22.18
N LEU A 119 -10.36 24.27 -21.02
CA LEU A 119 -10.13 23.48 -19.82
C LEU A 119 -10.85 22.11 -19.91
N PRO A 120 -10.26 21.05 -19.32
CA PRO A 120 -10.90 19.75 -19.30
C PRO A 120 -12.23 19.80 -18.55
N LYS A 121 -13.24 19.06 -19.03
CA LYS A 121 -14.53 18.91 -18.32
C LYS A 121 -14.42 18.23 -16.94
N THR A 122 -13.26 17.66 -16.64
CA THR A 122 -12.90 17.02 -15.37
C THR A 122 -12.16 17.98 -14.43
N ALA A 123 -11.91 19.22 -14.85
CA ALA A 123 -11.31 20.23 -13.99
C ALA A 123 -12.17 20.45 -12.73
N VAL A 124 -11.49 20.59 -11.59
CA VAL A 124 -12.14 20.94 -10.32
C VAL A 124 -12.14 22.46 -10.22
N LEU A 125 -13.33 23.06 -10.28
CA LEU A 125 -13.51 24.48 -10.10
C LEU A 125 -13.57 24.80 -8.60
N ILE A 126 -12.71 25.71 -8.16
CA ILE A 126 -12.65 26.23 -6.80
C ILE A 126 -12.97 27.72 -6.87
N GLU A 127 -14.19 28.07 -6.47
CA GLU A 127 -14.63 29.46 -6.41
C GLU A 127 -14.40 30.01 -4.99
N LEU A 128 -13.64 31.08 -4.88
CA LEU A 128 -13.37 31.79 -3.62
C LEU A 128 -14.22 33.06 -3.57
N VAL A 129 -15.11 33.13 -2.57
CA VAL A 129 -16.01 34.27 -2.35
C VAL A 129 -15.76 34.86 -0.98
N HIS A 130 -15.70 36.19 -0.89
CA HIS A 130 -15.64 36.87 0.42
C HIS A 130 -16.90 36.57 1.23
N GLN A 131 -16.74 36.16 2.49
CA GLN A 131 -17.86 35.89 3.38
C GLN A 131 -17.44 36.24 4.81
N ASP A 132 -18.15 37.17 5.43
CA ASP A 132 -17.84 37.74 6.74
C ASP A 132 -16.38 38.26 6.78
N ASP A 133 -15.64 37.98 7.86
CA ASP A 133 -14.21 38.30 7.99
C ASP A 133 -13.29 37.31 7.24
N GLY A 134 -13.88 36.26 6.63
CA GLY A 134 -13.18 35.18 5.95
C GLY A 134 -13.59 35.01 4.49
N ARG A 135 -13.52 33.76 4.02
CA ARG A 135 -13.87 33.37 2.64
C ARG A 135 -14.62 32.06 2.62
N LEU A 136 -15.53 31.89 1.68
CA LEU A 136 -16.12 30.61 1.34
C LEU A 136 -15.43 30.05 0.09
N ALA A 137 -14.87 28.85 0.20
CA ALA A 137 -14.41 28.08 -0.94
C ALA A 137 -15.52 27.10 -1.37
N ARG A 138 -15.99 27.24 -2.62
CA ARG A 138 -16.92 26.31 -3.26
C ARG A 138 -16.19 25.47 -4.28
N LEU A 139 -16.13 24.17 -4.04
CA LEU A 139 -15.52 23.20 -4.95
C LEU A 139 -16.62 22.50 -5.73
N SER A 140 -16.50 22.49 -7.05
CA SER A 140 -17.43 21.80 -7.94
C SER A 140 -16.67 21.11 -9.07
N GLY A 141 -17.23 20.01 -9.57
CA GLY A 141 -16.60 19.23 -10.62
C GLY A 141 -17.20 17.85 -10.73
N GLN A 142 -16.56 17.01 -11.51
CA GLN A 142 -16.96 15.62 -11.71
C GLN A 142 -15.74 14.75 -12.03
N GLY A 143 -15.89 13.44 -11.81
CA GLY A 143 -14.86 12.46 -12.10
C GLY A 143 -13.79 12.37 -11.02
N ALA A 144 -12.75 11.60 -11.31
CA ALA A 144 -11.81 11.11 -10.31
C ALA A 144 -11.03 12.22 -9.59
N ALA A 145 -10.74 13.36 -10.24
CA ALA A 145 -10.06 14.49 -9.61
C ALA A 145 -10.92 15.11 -8.50
N PHE A 146 -12.19 15.39 -8.79
CA PHE A 146 -13.14 15.91 -7.81
C PHE A 146 -13.38 14.92 -6.67
N GLU A 147 -13.55 13.63 -6.96
CA GLU A 147 -13.73 12.58 -5.95
C GLU A 147 -12.52 12.48 -5.00
N ARG A 148 -11.30 12.60 -5.52
CA ARG A 148 -10.09 12.62 -4.69
C ARG A 148 -10.00 13.87 -3.82
N ALA A 149 -10.34 15.05 -4.37
CA ALA A 149 -10.39 16.29 -3.60
C ALA A 149 -11.43 16.19 -2.47
N ALA A 150 -12.65 15.73 -2.80
CA ALA A 150 -13.71 15.47 -1.84
C ALA A 150 -13.28 14.51 -0.72
N ARG A 151 -12.61 13.41 -1.08
CA ARG A 151 -12.09 12.45 -0.12
C ARG A 151 -11.00 13.05 0.77
N SER A 152 -10.11 13.87 0.22
CA SER A 152 -9.08 14.56 1.00
C SER A 152 -9.67 15.58 1.99
N LEU A 153 -10.77 16.24 1.62
CA LEU A 153 -11.51 17.12 2.53
C LEU A 153 -12.26 16.32 3.61
N ALA A 154 -12.82 15.15 3.29
CA ALA A 154 -13.39 14.28 4.31
C ALA A 154 -12.34 13.76 5.31
N MET A 155 -11.09 13.55 4.87
CA MET A 155 -9.97 13.24 5.75
C MET A 155 -9.63 14.41 6.70
N ARG A 156 -9.75 15.66 6.24
CA ARG A 156 -9.62 16.84 7.10
C ARG A 156 -10.73 16.88 8.16
N ASP A 157 -11.97 16.63 7.77
CA ASP A 157 -13.10 16.58 8.71
C ASP A 157 -12.88 15.49 9.76
N PHE A 158 -12.38 14.32 9.35
CA PHE A 158 -12.00 13.24 10.26
C PHE A 158 -10.91 13.70 11.25
N LEU A 159 -9.84 14.35 10.77
CA LEU A 159 -8.81 14.91 11.64
C LEU A 159 -9.40 15.93 12.63
N GLU A 160 -10.31 16.80 12.19
CA GLU A 160 -10.97 17.78 13.06
C GLU A 160 -11.74 17.09 14.20
N THR A 161 -12.54 16.06 13.88
CA THR A 161 -13.26 15.29 14.91
C THR A 161 -12.34 14.54 15.86
N ALA A 162 -11.13 14.18 15.40
CA ALA A 162 -10.10 13.54 16.20
C ALA A 162 -9.25 14.52 17.03
N GLY A 163 -9.48 15.84 16.93
CA GLY A 163 -8.66 16.87 17.61
C GLY A 163 -7.33 17.20 16.90
N TRP A 164 -7.21 16.81 15.63
CA TRP A 164 -6.06 17.04 14.75
C TRP A 164 -6.41 17.96 13.55
N GLY A 165 -7.51 18.71 13.62
CA GLY A 165 -8.00 19.56 12.52
C GLY A 165 -6.98 20.58 12.01
N GLU A 166 -6.10 21.06 12.88
CA GLU A 166 -5.04 22.03 12.57
C GLU A 166 -3.71 21.36 12.16
N ALA A 167 -3.66 20.02 12.08
CA ALA A 167 -2.44 19.31 11.75
C ALA A 167 -2.02 19.53 10.28
N GLN A 168 -0.73 19.71 10.07
CA GLN A 168 -0.13 19.70 8.73
C GLN A 168 -0.13 18.28 8.18
N ARG A 169 -0.46 18.14 6.90
CA ARG A 169 -0.46 16.86 6.17
C ARG A 169 0.65 16.83 5.15
N ARG A 170 1.41 15.74 5.08
CA ARG A 170 2.43 15.49 4.07
C ARG A 170 2.30 14.07 3.53
N TYR A 171 2.54 13.91 2.24
CA TYR A 171 2.61 12.60 1.62
C TYR A 171 3.72 11.78 2.30
N PHE A 172 3.42 10.54 2.70
CA PHE A 172 4.42 9.68 3.33
C PHE A 172 4.82 8.55 2.38
N ILE A 173 3.93 7.57 2.25
CA ILE A 173 4.11 6.37 1.43
C ILE A 173 2.76 6.08 0.79
N GLY A 174 2.82 5.64 -0.47
CA GLY A 174 1.68 5.14 -1.21
C GLY A 174 2.22 4.20 -2.27
N ASP A 175 1.78 2.95 -2.26
CA ASP A 175 1.95 2.09 -3.41
C ASP A 175 0.82 2.39 -4.42
N ALA A 176 0.84 1.78 -5.60
CA ALA A 176 -0.22 2.00 -6.58
C ALA A 176 -1.57 1.32 -6.20
N SER A 177 -1.82 1.07 -4.92
CA SER A 177 -3.12 0.60 -4.42
C SER A 177 -4.07 1.78 -4.20
N ALA A 178 -5.32 1.48 -3.83
CA ALA A 178 -6.28 2.49 -3.41
C ALA A 178 -5.97 3.08 -2.01
N ARG A 179 -4.97 2.52 -1.32
CA ARG A 179 -4.54 2.91 0.02
C ARG A 179 -3.47 4.00 -0.06
N SER A 180 -3.58 5.01 0.78
CA SER A 180 -2.55 6.05 0.92
C SER A 180 -2.25 6.33 2.38
N TYR A 181 -1.00 6.69 2.66
CA TYR A 181 -0.55 7.10 3.97
C TYR A 181 0.06 8.50 3.92
N GLU A 182 -0.30 9.30 4.91
CA GLU A 182 0.18 10.67 5.09
C GLU A 182 0.78 10.82 6.48
N VAL A 183 1.88 11.55 6.61
CA VAL A 183 2.34 12.00 7.92
C VAL A 183 1.49 13.20 8.32
N VAL A 184 0.95 13.17 9.53
CA VAL A 184 0.28 14.32 10.13
C VAL A 184 1.04 14.81 11.33
N SER A 185 1.28 16.12 11.36
CA SER A 185 2.11 16.78 12.36
C SER A 185 1.35 17.92 13.02
N LEU A 186 1.35 17.93 14.35
CA LEU A 186 0.79 19.00 15.16
C LEU A 186 1.85 19.46 16.16
N ALA A 187 2.02 20.78 16.30
CA ALA A 187 3.07 21.35 17.13
C ALA A 187 3.00 20.83 18.57
N GLY A 188 4.14 20.37 19.10
CA GLY A 188 4.24 19.83 20.46
C GLY A 188 3.77 18.38 20.63
N LEU A 189 3.27 17.72 19.58
CA LEU A 189 2.89 16.30 19.61
C LEU A 189 3.80 15.45 18.70
N PRO A 190 4.01 14.16 19.04
CA PRO A 190 4.65 13.23 18.10
C PRO A 190 3.83 13.09 16.81
N PRO A 191 4.49 12.96 15.64
CA PRO A 191 3.79 12.77 14.38
C PRO A 191 2.95 11.48 14.38
N ARG A 192 1.91 11.47 13.58
CA ARG A 192 1.02 10.32 13.36
C ARG A 192 0.98 9.96 11.88
N VAL A 193 0.49 8.78 11.57
CA VAL A 193 0.17 8.36 10.20
C VAL A 193 -1.34 8.43 10.03
N LEU A 194 -1.79 9.21 9.05
CA LEU A 194 -3.16 9.20 8.58
C LEU A 194 -3.26 8.23 7.41
N MET A 195 -4.05 7.18 7.59
CA MET A 195 -4.30 6.16 6.59
C MET A 195 -5.65 6.41 5.95
N ASN A 196 -5.66 6.35 4.63
CA ASN A 196 -6.85 6.32 3.80
C ASN A 196 -6.92 4.97 3.08
N SER A 197 -7.91 4.15 3.41
CA SER A 197 -8.15 2.84 2.80
C SER A 197 -9.64 2.61 2.59
N PRO A 198 -10.20 3.04 1.44
CA PRO A 198 -11.60 2.77 1.13
C PRO A 198 -11.87 1.26 1.12
N ARG A 199 -13.15 0.89 1.23
CA ARG A 199 -13.57 -0.51 1.10
C ARG A 199 -13.08 -1.10 -0.23
N LEU A 200 -12.60 -2.34 -0.19
CA LEU A 200 -12.10 -3.03 -1.36
C LEU A 200 -13.23 -3.21 -2.38
N VAL A 201 -13.01 -2.72 -3.61
CA VAL A 201 -13.90 -3.01 -4.73
C VAL A 201 -13.56 -4.38 -5.28
N LEU A 202 -14.50 -5.32 -5.19
CA LEU A 202 -14.28 -6.68 -5.65
C LEU A 202 -14.22 -6.74 -7.18
N GLY A 203 -13.21 -7.46 -7.69
CA GLY A 203 -13.09 -7.76 -9.11
C GLY A 203 -14.12 -8.78 -9.60
N PRO A 204 -14.08 -9.15 -10.90
CA PRO A 204 -14.98 -10.15 -11.44
C PRO A 204 -14.76 -11.53 -10.80
N PRO A 205 -15.78 -12.42 -10.82
CA PRO A 205 -15.62 -13.81 -10.43
C PRO A 205 -14.52 -14.53 -11.21
N VAL A 206 -13.70 -15.31 -10.51
CA VAL A 206 -12.62 -16.12 -11.12
C VAL A 206 -12.82 -17.63 -10.92
N ARG A 207 -13.53 -18.04 -9.87
CA ARG A 207 -13.84 -19.45 -9.59
C ARG A 207 -15.13 -19.59 -8.80
N HIS A 208 -16.01 -20.51 -9.22
CA HIS A 208 -17.30 -20.79 -8.57
C HIS A 208 -18.14 -19.54 -8.24
N GLY A 209 -18.14 -18.54 -9.13
CA GLY A 209 -18.87 -17.29 -8.92
C GLY A 209 -18.24 -16.34 -7.89
N LYS A 210 -17.08 -16.67 -7.30
CA LYS A 210 -16.38 -15.84 -6.32
C LYS A 210 -15.21 -15.07 -6.94
N PRO A 211 -15.02 -13.77 -6.59
CA PRO A 211 -13.82 -13.01 -6.92
C PRO A 211 -12.56 -13.54 -6.21
N TYR A 212 -11.39 -13.27 -6.79
CA TYR A 212 -10.09 -13.68 -6.21
C TYR A 212 -9.94 -13.26 -4.74
N ALA A 213 -10.24 -11.99 -4.43
CA ALA A 213 -10.12 -11.44 -3.08
C ALA A 213 -10.98 -12.17 -2.04
N VAL A 214 -12.11 -12.76 -2.45
CA VAL A 214 -12.97 -13.53 -1.54
C VAL A 214 -12.39 -14.92 -1.28
N ILE A 215 -11.82 -15.56 -2.29
CA ILE A 215 -11.21 -16.91 -2.15
C ILE A 215 -9.87 -16.82 -1.41
N ALA A 216 -9.09 -15.78 -1.70
CA ALA A 216 -7.82 -15.52 -1.05
C ALA A 216 -7.98 -14.81 0.31
N HIS A 217 -9.21 -14.59 0.78
CA HIS A 217 -9.49 -13.92 2.06
C HIS A 217 -8.77 -12.57 2.24
N THR A 218 -8.70 -11.77 1.17
CA THR A 218 -8.10 -10.42 1.22
C THR A 218 -8.96 -9.49 2.07
N ALA A 219 -8.32 -8.69 2.92
CA ALA A 219 -8.99 -7.72 3.76
C ALA A 219 -9.82 -6.73 2.95
N GLN A 220 -11.09 -6.56 3.33
CA GLN A 220 -12.04 -5.72 2.57
C GLN A 220 -12.26 -4.34 3.18
N SER A 221 -11.85 -4.12 4.43
CA SER A 221 -12.06 -2.88 5.16
C SER A 221 -11.00 -2.63 6.23
N VAL A 222 -10.95 -1.40 6.72
CA VAL A 222 -10.05 -1.00 7.82
C VAL A 222 -10.33 -1.71 9.15
N ALA A 223 -11.49 -2.36 9.31
CA ALA A 223 -11.79 -3.13 10.52
C ALA A 223 -10.77 -4.26 10.76
N ALA A 224 -10.27 -4.88 9.68
CA ALA A 224 -9.24 -5.91 9.78
C ALA A 224 -7.93 -5.36 10.35
N PHE A 225 -7.50 -4.18 9.91
CA PHE A 225 -6.29 -3.51 10.42
C PHE A 225 -6.41 -3.25 11.91
N VAL A 226 -7.49 -2.58 12.32
CA VAL A 226 -7.70 -2.20 13.72
C VAL A 226 -7.75 -3.44 14.62
N ALA A 227 -8.46 -4.49 14.19
CA ALA A 227 -8.54 -5.73 14.92
C ALA A 227 -7.17 -6.41 15.08
N ILE A 228 -6.44 -6.63 13.99
CA ILE A 228 -5.15 -7.32 14.02
C ILE A 228 -4.10 -6.48 14.76
N ASP A 229 -4.02 -5.16 14.52
CA ASP A 229 -3.10 -4.26 15.25
C ASP A 229 -3.32 -4.33 16.76
N ARG A 230 -4.58 -4.30 17.21
CA ARG A 230 -4.91 -4.43 18.64
C ARG A 230 -4.52 -5.79 19.20
N ALA A 231 -4.81 -6.87 18.48
CA ALA A 231 -4.45 -8.21 18.93
C ALA A 231 -2.93 -8.34 19.04
N LEU A 232 -2.19 -7.93 18.02
CA LEU A 232 -0.71 -7.93 18.00
C LEU A 232 -0.14 -7.15 19.18
N ARG A 233 -0.63 -5.94 19.45
CA ARG A 233 -0.21 -5.14 20.61
C ARG A 233 -0.51 -5.84 21.93
N ALA A 234 -1.70 -6.41 22.10
CA ALA A 234 -2.04 -7.20 23.29
C ALA A 234 -1.15 -8.45 23.42
N GLY A 235 -0.68 -9.00 22.30
CA GLY A 235 0.26 -10.10 22.21
C GLY A 235 1.72 -9.73 22.51
N GLY A 236 2.06 -8.45 22.66
CA GLY A 236 3.43 -7.97 22.89
C GLY A 236 4.23 -7.71 21.60
N VAL A 237 3.54 -7.52 20.47
CA VAL A 237 4.14 -7.13 19.19
C VAL A 237 4.01 -5.61 19.02
N SER A 238 5.09 -4.95 18.58
CA SER A 238 5.08 -3.52 18.28
C SER A 238 4.35 -3.23 16.95
N ALA A 239 3.02 -3.20 16.97
CA ALA A 239 2.17 -2.72 15.86
C ALA A 239 1.62 -1.30 16.17
N PRO A 240 1.12 -0.53 15.18
CA PRO A 240 0.68 0.84 15.39
C PRO A 240 -0.48 0.95 16.38
N GLU A 241 -0.41 1.91 17.31
CA GLU A 241 -1.58 2.30 18.10
C GLU A 241 -2.61 3.01 17.21
N ILE A 242 -3.90 2.70 17.39
CA ILE A 242 -4.99 3.40 16.69
C ILE A 242 -5.52 4.52 17.59
N HIS A 243 -5.27 5.78 17.23
CA HIS A 243 -5.69 6.96 17.98
C HIS A 243 -7.11 7.42 17.64
N ALA A 244 -7.49 7.32 16.36
CA ALA A 244 -8.85 7.59 15.91
C ALA A 244 -9.18 6.71 14.70
N GLN A 245 -10.47 6.46 14.47
CA GLN A 245 -10.94 5.61 13.37
C GLN A 245 -12.30 6.07 12.84
N ASP A 246 -12.47 6.02 11.53
CA ASP A 246 -13.74 6.03 10.82
C ASP A 246 -13.78 4.78 9.94
N LEU A 247 -14.46 3.74 10.43
CA LEU A 247 -14.48 2.44 9.76
C LEU A 247 -15.34 2.43 8.49
N ASP A 248 -16.30 3.35 8.39
CA ASP A 248 -17.21 3.41 7.24
C ASP A 248 -16.54 4.08 6.05
N GLN A 249 -15.86 5.21 6.30
CA GLN A 249 -15.08 5.91 5.27
C GLN A 249 -13.73 5.25 4.99
N GLY A 250 -13.20 4.47 5.94
CA GLY A 250 -11.91 3.82 5.82
C GLY A 250 -10.74 4.74 6.19
N PHE A 251 -10.89 5.55 7.24
CA PHE A 251 -9.84 6.43 7.74
C PHE A 251 -9.33 5.96 9.10
N LEU A 252 -8.01 5.95 9.28
CA LEU A 252 -7.37 5.67 10.56
C LEU A 252 -6.31 6.72 10.86
N LEU A 253 -6.25 7.17 12.11
CA LEU A 253 -5.13 7.96 12.62
C LEU A 253 -4.33 7.07 13.57
N MET A 254 -3.07 6.78 13.23
CA MET A 254 -2.28 5.76 13.92
C MET A 254 -0.88 6.24 14.32
N GLU A 255 -0.25 5.51 15.24
CA GLU A 255 1.11 5.75 15.71
C GLU A 255 2.11 5.72 14.54
N HIS A 256 2.99 6.72 14.48
CA HIS A 256 4.13 6.70 13.59
C HIS A 256 5.27 5.88 14.22
N LEU A 257 5.42 4.60 13.85
CA LEU A 257 6.40 3.68 14.45
C LEU A 257 7.88 4.04 14.16
N GLY A 258 8.12 4.87 13.14
CA GLY A 258 9.45 5.30 12.70
C GLY A 258 9.57 5.26 11.18
N SER A 259 10.70 5.70 10.65
CA SER A 259 11.00 5.71 9.22
C SER A 259 12.27 4.92 8.85
N GLU A 260 12.94 4.33 9.83
CA GLU A 260 14.14 3.54 9.57
C GLU A 260 13.75 2.18 8.96
N GLY A 261 14.24 1.93 7.74
CA GLY A 261 13.98 0.69 7.02
C GLY A 261 14.68 -0.52 7.66
N PHE A 262 14.13 -1.71 7.43
CA PHE A 262 14.69 -2.97 7.95
C PHE A 262 16.03 -3.37 7.31
N LEU A 263 16.28 -2.99 6.06
CA LEU A 263 17.51 -3.31 5.34
C LEU A 263 18.63 -2.32 5.71
N GLY A 264 19.88 -2.68 5.38
CA GLY A 264 21.02 -1.77 5.51
C GLY A 264 20.94 -0.59 4.55
N GLN A 265 21.85 0.38 4.71
CA GLN A 265 21.86 1.64 3.95
C GLN A 265 21.91 1.47 2.42
N HIS A 266 22.42 0.34 1.92
CA HIS A 266 22.48 0.02 0.48
C HIS A 266 21.43 -1.03 0.07
N GLY A 267 20.42 -1.27 0.90
CA GLY A 267 19.36 -2.25 0.64
C GLY A 267 19.80 -3.70 0.82
N GLN A 268 20.94 -3.96 1.46
CA GLN A 268 21.40 -5.31 1.78
C GLN A 268 20.67 -5.87 3.01
N PRO A 269 20.41 -7.19 3.07
CA PRO A 269 19.85 -7.81 4.25
C PRO A 269 20.89 -7.83 5.38
N LEU A 270 20.44 -7.58 6.61
CA LEU A 270 21.28 -7.58 7.80
C LEU A 270 20.94 -8.78 8.68
N ALA A 271 21.86 -9.74 8.78
CA ALA A 271 21.59 -11.05 9.39
C ALA A 271 21.06 -10.94 10.84
N GLU A 272 21.53 -9.97 11.62
CA GLU A 272 21.09 -9.68 12.98
C GLU A 272 19.64 -9.18 13.06
N ARG A 273 19.15 -8.46 12.05
CA ARG A 273 17.76 -8.00 12.00
C ARG A 273 16.82 -9.13 11.61
N TYR A 274 17.25 -9.99 10.68
CA TYR A 274 16.52 -11.21 10.31
C TYR A 274 16.43 -12.20 11.48
N ALA A 275 17.52 -12.37 12.24
CA ALA A 275 17.53 -13.14 13.49
C ALA A 275 16.49 -12.61 14.50
N ALA A 276 16.49 -11.29 14.75
CA ALA A 276 15.52 -10.67 15.67
C ALA A 276 14.07 -10.86 15.20
N ALA A 277 13.83 -10.78 13.89
CA ALA A 277 12.51 -10.98 13.30
C ALA A 277 12.05 -12.45 13.37
N ALA A 278 12.98 -13.40 13.20
CA ALA A 278 12.72 -14.83 13.39
C ALA A 278 12.36 -15.14 14.85
N GLU A 279 13.06 -14.56 15.83
CA GLU A 279 12.72 -14.68 17.26
C GLU A 279 11.34 -14.10 17.59
N LEU A 280 10.97 -12.97 16.98
CA LEU A 280 9.62 -12.39 17.10
C LEU A 280 8.55 -13.35 16.57
N LEU A 281 8.74 -13.91 15.38
CA LEU A 281 7.82 -14.90 14.82
C LEU A 281 7.70 -16.13 15.72
N ALA A 282 8.81 -16.63 16.27
CA ALA A 282 8.78 -17.76 17.19
C ALA A 282 7.92 -17.47 18.44
N MET A 283 8.06 -16.26 18.99
CA MET A 283 7.22 -15.79 20.10
C MET A 283 5.74 -15.68 19.69
N MET A 284 5.45 -15.11 18.51
CA MET A 284 4.08 -14.96 18.01
C MET A 284 3.41 -16.31 17.78
N HIS A 285 4.08 -17.22 17.09
CA HIS A 285 3.53 -18.51 16.72
C HIS A 285 3.34 -19.46 17.92
N GLY A 286 4.12 -19.26 18.99
CA GLY A 286 3.94 -19.98 20.26
C GLY A 286 2.76 -19.48 21.10
N LYS A 287 2.04 -18.43 20.67
CA LYS A 287 0.85 -17.90 21.38
C LYS A 287 -0.44 -18.42 20.77
N THR A 288 -1.48 -18.43 21.60
CA THR A 288 -2.87 -18.54 21.14
C THR A 288 -3.41 -17.16 20.82
N TRP A 289 -4.01 -17.01 19.65
CA TRP A 289 -4.61 -15.78 19.18
C TRP A 289 -6.13 -15.93 19.10
N PRO A 290 -6.91 -14.88 19.40
CA PRO A 290 -8.34 -14.89 19.16
C PRO A 290 -8.63 -14.99 17.65
N ASP A 291 -9.58 -15.84 17.28
CA ASP A 291 -10.10 -15.97 15.92
C ASP A 291 -11.15 -14.89 15.60
N ARG A 292 -11.78 -14.31 16.63
CA ARG A 292 -12.70 -13.17 16.52
C ARG A 292 -12.27 -12.01 17.39
N ILE A 293 -12.09 -10.85 16.78
CA ILE A 293 -11.40 -9.71 17.39
C ILE A 293 -12.23 -8.44 17.22
N GLU A 294 -12.39 -7.66 18.28
CA GLU A 294 -13.20 -6.43 18.27
C GLU A 294 -12.41 -5.23 17.70
N ALA A 295 -12.83 -4.73 16.53
CA ALA A 295 -12.27 -3.56 15.85
C ALA A 295 -12.89 -2.24 16.36
N ALA A 296 -14.13 -2.27 16.83
CA ALA A 296 -14.82 -1.17 17.49
C ALA A 296 -15.98 -1.74 18.32
N PRO A 297 -16.60 -0.96 19.22
CA PRO A 297 -17.80 -1.42 19.93
C PRO A 297 -18.81 -2.07 18.96
N SER A 298 -19.06 -3.36 19.15
CA SER A 298 -19.96 -4.18 18.30
C SER A 298 -19.52 -4.42 16.84
N VAL A 299 -18.31 -4.03 16.45
CA VAL A 299 -17.72 -4.30 15.13
C VAL A 299 -16.57 -5.30 15.31
N PHE A 300 -16.74 -6.50 14.75
CA PHE A 300 -15.80 -7.59 14.87
C PHE A 300 -15.17 -7.94 13.53
N HIS A 301 -13.92 -8.38 13.57
CA HIS A 301 -13.23 -9.04 12.49
C HIS A 301 -13.01 -10.51 12.87
N ASP A 302 -13.56 -11.41 12.08
CA ASP A 302 -13.25 -12.84 12.15
C ASP A 302 -12.02 -13.10 11.26
N VAL A 303 -10.93 -13.58 11.88
CA VAL A 303 -9.68 -13.89 11.19
C VAL A 303 -9.91 -15.13 10.33
N PRO A 304 -9.83 -15.02 8.99
CA PRO A 304 -10.14 -16.13 8.11
C PRO A 304 -9.06 -17.24 8.21
N PRO A 305 -9.40 -18.50 7.93
CA PRO A 305 -8.41 -19.54 7.79
C PRO A 305 -7.61 -19.36 6.49
N PHE A 306 -6.32 -19.69 6.51
CA PHE A 306 -5.57 -19.94 5.28
C PHE A 306 -5.87 -21.35 4.79
N ASP A 307 -7.09 -21.53 4.28
CA ASP A 307 -7.61 -22.82 3.87
C ASP A 307 -7.03 -23.30 2.52
N ARG A 308 -7.39 -24.52 2.12
CA ARG A 308 -6.91 -25.13 0.88
C ARG A 308 -7.28 -24.30 -0.35
N ASP A 309 -8.46 -23.69 -0.38
CA ASP A 309 -8.89 -22.89 -1.52
C ASP A 309 -8.01 -21.62 -1.66
N ALA A 310 -7.71 -20.96 -0.53
CA ALA A 310 -6.80 -19.82 -0.47
C ALA A 310 -5.37 -20.21 -0.89
N MET A 311 -4.83 -21.31 -0.38
CA MET A 311 -3.49 -21.79 -0.76
C MET A 311 -3.40 -22.13 -2.25
N MET A 312 -4.43 -22.80 -2.80
CA MET A 312 -4.47 -23.23 -4.19
C MET A 312 -4.66 -22.08 -5.16
N ILE A 313 -5.62 -21.17 -4.91
CA ILE A 313 -5.87 -20.03 -5.82
C ILE A 313 -4.63 -19.12 -5.93
N GLU A 314 -3.84 -19.03 -4.87
CA GLU A 314 -2.58 -18.33 -4.87
C GLU A 314 -1.48 -19.06 -5.64
N ALA A 315 -1.30 -20.36 -5.40
CA ALA A 315 -0.31 -21.17 -6.10
C ALA A 315 -0.59 -21.21 -7.61
N GLU A 316 -1.85 -21.24 -8.03
CA GLU A 316 -2.27 -21.27 -9.42
C GLU A 316 -2.00 -19.98 -10.20
N LEU A 317 -1.65 -18.87 -9.54
CA LEU A 317 -1.19 -17.67 -10.25
C LEU A 317 0.02 -17.96 -11.13
N LEU A 318 0.83 -18.96 -10.79
CA LEU A 318 1.91 -19.45 -11.63
C LEU A 318 1.36 -19.94 -12.99
N LEU A 319 0.29 -20.72 -12.99
CA LEU A 319 -0.34 -21.24 -14.21
C LEU A 319 -1.01 -20.14 -15.04
N ASP A 320 -1.65 -19.19 -14.36
CA ASP A 320 -2.46 -18.17 -15.03
C ASP A 320 -1.63 -17.01 -15.58
N TRP A 321 -0.47 -16.72 -14.99
CA TRP A 321 0.34 -15.55 -15.36
C TRP A 321 1.75 -15.93 -15.80
N TYR A 322 2.44 -16.75 -15.00
CA TYR A 322 3.83 -17.06 -15.26
C TYR A 322 4.02 -18.02 -16.44
N VAL A 323 3.21 -19.08 -16.55
CA VAL A 323 3.26 -20.01 -17.69
C VAL A 323 3.06 -19.29 -19.03
N PRO A 324 1.98 -18.49 -19.24
CA PRO A 324 1.81 -17.72 -20.47
C PRO A 324 2.98 -16.79 -20.79
N ALA A 325 3.65 -16.26 -19.77
CA ALA A 325 4.80 -15.40 -19.98
C ALA A 325 6.02 -16.17 -20.49
N ILE A 326 6.30 -17.37 -19.98
CA ILE A 326 7.49 -18.15 -20.35
C ILE A 326 7.28 -19.12 -21.54
N THR A 327 6.04 -19.38 -21.94
CA THR A 327 5.71 -20.28 -23.07
C THR A 327 5.06 -19.56 -24.26
N GLY A 328 4.55 -18.34 -24.07
CA GLY A 328 3.76 -17.63 -25.07
C GLY A 328 2.32 -18.10 -25.21
N GLY A 329 1.85 -19.06 -24.39
CA GLY A 329 0.49 -19.61 -24.47
C GLY A 329 -0.06 -20.07 -23.11
N PRO A 330 -1.40 -20.23 -22.99
CA PRO A 330 -2.02 -20.64 -21.74
C PRO A 330 -1.52 -22.01 -21.26
N ALA A 331 -1.53 -22.22 -19.95
CA ALA A 331 -1.28 -23.55 -19.38
C ALA A 331 -2.30 -24.57 -19.93
N SER A 332 -1.82 -25.70 -20.45
CA SER A 332 -2.67 -26.77 -20.97
C SER A 332 -3.45 -27.47 -19.86
N ASP A 333 -4.57 -28.11 -20.20
CA ASP A 333 -5.39 -28.85 -19.22
C ASP A 333 -4.59 -29.95 -18.51
N ALA A 334 -3.69 -30.62 -19.23
CA ALA A 334 -2.79 -31.63 -18.67
C ALA A 334 -1.81 -31.01 -17.65
N LEU A 335 -1.24 -29.84 -17.95
CA LEU A 335 -0.37 -29.11 -17.03
C LEU A 335 -1.15 -28.66 -15.78
N ARG A 336 -2.35 -28.10 -15.95
CA ARG A 336 -3.22 -27.67 -14.85
C ARG A 336 -3.59 -28.85 -13.94
N ALA A 337 -4.07 -29.95 -14.51
CA ALA A 337 -4.45 -31.14 -13.76
C ALA A 337 -3.25 -31.74 -13.00
N GLY A 338 -2.08 -31.81 -13.64
CA GLY A 338 -0.84 -32.26 -13.01
C GLY A 338 -0.42 -31.35 -11.85
N TYR A 339 -0.45 -30.05 -12.05
CA TYR A 339 -0.10 -29.04 -11.05
C TYR A 339 -1.02 -29.15 -9.82
N THR A 340 -2.34 -29.17 -10.06
CA THR A 340 -3.35 -29.35 -9.00
C THR A 340 -3.14 -30.64 -8.24
N LYS A 341 -2.85 -31.76 -8.92
CA LYS A 341 -2.56 -33.04 -8.26
C LYS A 341 -1.34 -32.95 -7.33
N GLN A 342 -0.23 -32.38 -7.80
CA GLN A 342 1.00 -32.30 -6.99
C GLN A 342 0.85 -31.34 -5.82
N TRP A 343 0.21 -30.19 -6.02
CA TRP A 343 -0.07 -29.28 -4.92
C TRP A 343 -1.01 -29.89 -3.90
N ASN A 344 -2.07 -30.57 -4.33
CA ASN A 344 -2.96 -31.25 -3.40
C ASN A 344 -2.18 -32.25 -2.53
N ALA A 345 -1.33 -33.09 -3.14
CA ALA A 345 -0.50 -34.04 -2.39
C ALA A 345 0.47 -33.37 -1.40
N ALA A 346 1.02 -32.20 -1.73
CA ALA A 346 1.86 -31.44 -0.82
C ALA A 346 1.05 -30.83 0.34
N LEU A 347 -0.14 -30.27 0.05
CA LEU A 347 -1.01 -29.64 1.04
C LEU A 347 -1.68 -30.66 1.98
N ASP A 348 -1.91 -31.90 1.54
CA ASP A 348 -2.41 -32.98 2.42
C ASP A 348 -1.46 -33.23 3.60
N ARG A 349 -0.17 -32.95 3.42
CA ARG A 349 0.84 -33.11 4.48
C ARG A 349 0.77 -32.03 5.56
N LEU A 350 -0.08 -31.02 5.39
CA LEU A 350 -0.33 -29.97 6.37
C LEU A 350 -1.47 -30.31 7.34
N GLU A 351 -2.17 -31.43 7.12
CA GLU A 351 -3.19 -31.90 8.03
C GLU A 351 -2.58 -32.21 9.41
N GLY A 352 -3.18 -31.67 10.47
CA GLY A 352 -2.72 -31.86 11.85
C GLY A 352 -1.48 -31.05 12.25
N ARG A 353 -0.92 -30.21 11.36
CA ARG A 353 0.21 -29.33 11.70
C ARG A 353 -0.24 -28.17 12.58
N GLU A 354 0.74 -27.46 13.15
CA GLU A 354 0.50 -26.26 13.95
C GLU A 354 -0.02 -25.10 13.09
N TYR A 355 -1.19 -24.58 13.47
CA TYR A 355 -1.79 -23.38 12.87
C TYR A 355 -1.87 -22.28 13.92
N THR A 356 -1.60 -21.05 13.49
CA THR A 356 -1.58 -19.86 14.35
C THR A 356 -1.88 -18.62 13.51
N LEU A 357 -1.90 -17.44 14.14
CA LEU A 357 -1.99 -16.19 13.42
C LEU A 357 -0.71 -15.99 12.59
N MET A 358 -0.86 -15.99 11.27
CA MET A 358 0.18 -15.63 10.31
C MET A 358 -0.18 -14.30 9.65
N LEU A 359 0.79 -13.41 9.48
CA LEU A 359 0.67 -12.08 8.92
C LEU A 359 0.68 -12.07 7.39
N ARG A 360 1.11 -13.17 6.75
CA ARG A 360 1.13 -13.41 5.30
C ARG A 360 2.16 -12.57 4.52
N ASP A 361 2.33 -11.30 4.88
CA ASP A 361 3.29 -10.37 4.26
C ASP A 361 4.38 -9.93 5.26
N PHE A 362 4.90 -10.88 6.05
CA PHE A 362 6.01 -10.63 6.97
C PHE A 362 7.36 -10.64 6.21
N HIS A 363 7.83 -9.46 5.81
CA HIS A 363 9.06 -9.27 5.03
C HIS A 363 9.58 -7.82 5.13
N SER A 364 10.78 -7.53 4.62
CA SER A 364 11.52 -6.31 4.95
C SER A 364 10.82 -4.96 4.75
N PRO A 365 9.97 -4.71 3.72
CA PRO A 365 9.23 -3.44 3.64
C PRO A 365 8.20 -3.22 4.76
N ASN A 366 7.72 -4.31 5.38
CA ASN A 366 6.65 -4.28 6.37
C ASN A 366 7.18 -4.35 7.82
N ILE A 367 8.50 -4.18 7.97
CA ILE A 367 9.19 -4.13 9.26
C ILE A 367 9.93 -2.79 9.35
N ILE A 368 9.58 -1.99 10.35
CA ILE A 368 10.26 -0.73 10.70
C ILE A 368 11.28 -1.05 11.78
N TRP A 369 12.56 -0.78 11.53
CA TRP A 369 13.58 -0.97 12.54
C TRP A 369 13.55 0.19 13.55
N ARG A 370 13.59 -0.13 14.85
CA ARG A 370 13.55 0.85 15.94
C ARG A 370 14.79 0.66 16.80
N GLY A 371 15.96 1.02 16.25
CA GLY A 371 17.27 0.71 16.83
C GLY A 371 17.53 1.28 18.23
N ASN A 372 16.75 2.27 18.64
CA ASN A 372 16.76 2.85 19.99
C ASN A 372 15.89 2.09 21.01
N ARG A 373 15.17 1.04 20.60
CA ARG A 373 14.38 0.16 21.46
C ARG A 373 15.15 -1.13 21.78
N THR A 374 14.58 -2.00 22.59
CA THR A 374 15.19 -3.26 23.03
C THR A 374 14.24 -4.43 22.86
N GLY A 375 14.76 -5.66 22.81
CA GLY A 375 13.94 -6.86 22.63
C GLY A 375 13.16 -6.83 21.32
N HIS A 376 11.90 -7.29 21.37
CA HIS A 376 10.99 -7.28 20.23
C HIS A 376 10.49 -5.88 19.84
N ASP A 377 10.57 -4.89 20.73
CA ASP A 377 10.14 -3.51 20.42
C ASP A 377 11.00 -2.80 19.38
N ARG A 378 12.13 -3.41 19.01
CA ARG A 378 12.98 -3.01 17.89
C ARG A 378 12.34 -3.25 16.52
N LEU A 379 11.22 -3.98 16.47
CA LEU A 379 10.56 -4.40 15.24
C LEU A 379 9.14 -3.82 15.22
N GLY A 380 8.98 -2.68 14.54
CA GLY A 380 7.67 -2.14 14.23
C GLY A 380 7.04 -2.93 13.08
N ILE A 381 5.92 -3.60 13.30
CA ILE A 381 5.25 -4.42 12.29
C ILE A 381 4.08 -3.62 11.70
N VAL A 382 3.99 -3.57 10.38
CA VAL A 382 2.92 -2.87 9.65
C VAL A 382 2.33 -3.77 8.56
N ASP A 383 1.23 -3.33 7.93
CA ASP A 383 0.58 -4.02 6.81
C ASP A 383 0.08 -5.44 7.18
N VAL A 384 -0.63 -5.54 8.31
CA VAL A 384 -1.03 -6.80 8.96
C VAL A 384 -2.46 -7.24 8.65
N GLN A 385 -3.22 -6.45 7.88
CA GLN A 385 -4.65 -6.66 7.66
C GLN A 385 -5.01 -7.98 6.98
N ASP A 386 -4.09 -8.53 6.19
CA ASP A 386 -4.30 -9.77 5.44
C ASP A 386 -3.88 -11.02 6.24
N ALA A 387 -3.75 -10.86 7.56
CA ALA A 387 -3.45 -11.94 8.48
C ALA A 387 -4.57 -13.00 8.49
N LEU A 388 -4.14 -14.26 8.62
CA LEU A 388 -5.00 -15.44 8.57
C LEU A 388 -4.61 -16.41 9.69
N ILE A 389 -5.48 -17.37 9.99
CA ILE A 389 -5.11 -18.55 10.79
C ILE A 389 -4.59 -19.63 9.84
N GLY A 390 -3.28 -19.89 9.86
CA GLY A 390 -2.59 -20.78 8.91
C GLY A 390 -1.34 -21.44 9.47
N PRO A 391 -0.63 -22.26 8.66
CA PRO A 391 0.57 -22.96 9.10
C PRO A 391 1.63 -22.00 9.65
N SER A 392 2.14 -22.28 10.86
CA SER A 392 3.06 -21.36 11.55
C SER A 392 4.39 -21.13 10.81
N ALA A 393 4.74 -21.95 9.83
CA ALA A 393 5.96 -21.76 9.05
C ALA A 393 5.84 -20.70 7.94
N TYR A 394 4.63 -20.22 7.61
CA TYR A 394 4.42 -19.34 6.46
C TYR A 394 5.18 -18.01 6.56
N ASP A 395 5.05 -17.32 7.70
CA ASP A 395 5.71 -16.02 7.88
C ASP A 395 7.23 -16.14 7.95
N LEU A 396 7.75 -17.25 8.51
CA LEU A 396 9.18 -17.50 8.50
C LEU A 396 9.69 -17.75 7.08
N ALA A 397 8.93 -18.47 6.25
CA ALA A 397 9.24 -18.62 4.84
C ALA A 397 9.18 -17.28 4.09
N SER A 398 8.22 -16.41 4.44
CA SER A 398 8.15 -15.05 3.89
C SER A 398 9.37 -14.20 4.23
N LEU A 399 9.88 -14.31 5.47
CA LEU A 399 11.07 -13.62 5.95
C LEU A 399 12.37 -14.19 5.35
N ALA A 400 12.59 -15.50 5.52
CA ALA A 400 13.83 -16.18 5.15
C ALA A 400 14.01 -16.32 3.62
N MET A 401 12.92 -16.16 2.85
CA MET A 401 12.91 -16.04 1.40
C MET A 401 12.24 -14.74 0.95
N ASP A 402 12.65 -13.62 1.55
CA ASP A 402 12.13 -12.29 1.23
C ASP A 402 12.26 -11.99 -0.27
N ALA A 403 11.12 -11.77 -0.93
CA ALA A 403 11.09 -11.54 -2.38
C ALA A 403 11.65 -10.16 -2.79
N ARG A 404 11.78 -9.22 -1.84
CA ARG A 404 12.16 -7.82 -2.07
C ARG A 404 13.67 -7.62 -2.08
N VAL A 405 14.42 -8.46 -1.38
CA VAL A 405 15.90 -8.41 -1.30
C VAL A 405 16.52 -9.80 -1.56
N THR A 406 17.76 -9.87 -2.03
CA THR A 406 18.44 -11.17 -2.19
C THR A 406 18.96 -11.64 -0.84
N ILE A 407 18.21 -12.56 -0.20
CA ILE A 407 18.64 -13.39 0.92
C ILE A 407 19.60 -14.49 0.44
N SER A 408 20.74 -14.61 1.12
CA SER A 408 21.70 -15.68 0.88
C SER A 408 21.31 -16.97 1.66
N PRO A 409 21.80 -18.15 1.25
CA PRO A 409 21.56 -19.39 1.99
C PRO A 409 21.98 -19.32 3.47
N GLU A 410 23.00 -18.53 3.80
CA GLU A 410 23.47 -18.35 5.18
C GLU A 410 22.48 -17.56 6.03
N ILE A 411 21.91 -16.47 5.49
CA ILE A 411 20.91 -15.66 6.21
C ILE A 411 19.60 -16.44 6.37
N GLU A 412 19.18 -17.15 5.31
CA GLU A 412 18.00 -18.02 5.37
C GLU A 412 18.16 -19.07 6.48
N ARG A 413 19.25 -19.84 6.43
CA ARG A 413 19.54 -20.88 7.43
C ARG A 413 19.58 -20.30 8.83
N ARG A 414 20.27 -19.17 9.01
CA ARG A 414 20.33 -18.51 10.31
C ARG A 414 18.96 -18.09 10.83
N ALA A 415 18.10 -17.50 10.00
CA ALA A 415 16.75 -17.13 10.41
C ALA A 415 15.92 -18.37 10.82
N LEU A 416 16.06 -19.48 10.09
CA LEU A 416 15.42 -20.75 10.42
C LEU A 416 15.94 -21.31 11.76
N ASP A 417 17.26 -21.36 11.95
CA ASP A 417 17.91 -21.86 13.16
C ASP A 417 17.53 -21.02 14.39
N ASP A 418 17.54 -19.69 14.27
CA ASP A 418 17.19 -18.76 15.35
C ASP A 418 15.70 -18.89 15.74
N TYR A 419 14.81 -19.09 14.76
CA TYR A 419 13.40 -19.40 15.03
C TYR A 419 13.24 -20.71 15.79
N ILE A 420 13.85 -21.79 15.29
CA ILE A 420 13.77 -23.14 15.88
C ILE A 420 14.31 -23.12 17.32
N ALA A 421 15.46 -22.48 17.54
CA ALA A 421 16.05 -22.33 18.87
C ALA A 421 15.13 -21.59 19.84
N ALA A 422 14.48 -20.52 19.38
CA ALA A 422 13.51 -19.78 20.18
C ALA A 422 12.25 -20.61 20.51
N ARG A 423 11.76 -21.44 19.57
CA ARG A 423 10.62 -22.34 19.80
C ARG A 423 10.93 -23.45 20.81
N HIS A 424 12.09 -24.10 20.68
CA HIS A 424 12.55 -25.10 21.66
C HIS A 424 12.73 -24.50 23.05
N LYS A 425 13.23 -23.26 23.13
CA LYS A 425 13.38 -22.55 24.41
C LYS A 425 12.02 -22.25 25.05
N ALA A 426 10.97 -22.04 24.25
CA ALA A 426 9.63 -21.71 24.73
C ALA A 426 8.83 -22.93 25.19
N GLY A 427 9.14 -24.14 24.71
CA GLY A 427 8.47 -25.37 25.13
C GLY A 427 8.60 -26.52 24.14
N ALA A 428 7.67 -27.46 24.21
CA ALA A 428 7.61 -28.59 23.29
C ALA A 428 7.40 -28.11 21.85
N PHE A 429 8.29 -28.55 20.95
CA PHE A 429 8.27 -28.15 19.55
C PHE A 429 8.75 -29.31 18.68
N ASN A 430 7.97 -29.64 17.65
CA ASN A 430 8.33 -30.68 16.70
C ASN A 430 9.06 -30.06 15.50
N GLU A 431 10.38 -30.07 15.56
CA GLU A 431 11.24 -29.47 14.56
C GLU A 431 11.12 -30.14 13.19
N ASP A 432 11.07 -31.48 13.13
CA ASP A 432 10.98 -32.22 11.87
C ASP A 432 9.69 -31.86 11.11
N GLU A 433 8.58 -31.80 11.84
CA GLU A 433 7.30 -31.38 11.27
C GLU A 433 7.30 -29.92 10.82
N PHE A 434 7.97 -29.05 11.58
CA PHE A 434 8.09 -27.64 11.24
C PHE A 434 8.95 -27.41 9.99
N VAL A 435 10.11 -28.09 9.88
CA VAL A 435 11.00 -27.99 8.71
C VAL A 435 10.28 -28.46 7.44
N GLU A 436 9.50 -29.53 7.55
CA GLU A 436 8.66 -29.99 6.45
C GLU A 436 7.60 -28.94 6.06
N THR A 437 6.90 -28.38 7.06
CA THR A 437 5.89 -27.33 6.86
C THR A 437 6.51 -26.08 6.24
N TYR A 438 7.70 -25.67 6.69
CA TYR A 438 8.48 -24.57 6.14
C TYR A 438 8.78 -24.79 4.66
N ALA A 439 9.24 -25.98 4.27
CA ALA A 439 9.51 -26.28 2.87
C ALA A 439 8.24 -26.18 2.00
N ILE A 440 7.11 -26.73 2.47
CA ILE A 440 5.84 -26.67 1.73
C ILE A 440 5.36 -25.22 1.57
N MET A 441 5.37 -24.43 2.66
CA MET A 441 4.95 -23.03 2.64
C MET A 441 5.89 -22.14 1.83
N ALA A 442 7.20 -22.36 1.91
CA ALA A 442 8.18 -21.68 1.08
C ALA A 442 7.95 -21.96 -0.42
N ALA A 443 7.68 -23.22 -0.79
CA ALA A 443 7.36 -23.56 -2.17
C ALA A 443 6.03 -22.94 -2.64
N GLN A 444 4.99 -22.95 -1.81
CA GLN A 444 3.67 -22.39 -2.14
C GLN A 444 3.80 -20.88 -2.40
N ARG A 445 4.45 -20.18 -1.47
CA ARG A 445 4.61 -18.73 -1.53
C ARG A 445 5.47 -18.31 -2.73
N ASN A 446 6.59 -18.97 -2.98
CA ASN A 446 7.43 -18.61 -4.12
C ASN A 446 6.75 -18.93 -5.46
N SER A 447 5.94 -19.99 -5.54
CA SER A 447 5.13 -20.29 -6.73
C SER A 447 4.08 -19.20 -6.99
N LYS A 448 3.35 -18.78 -5.93
CA LYS A 448 2.45 -17.62 -5.97
C LYS A 448 3.17 -16.37 -6.50
N ILE A 449 4.36 -16.08 -6.00
CA ILE A 449 5.10 -14.85 -6.33
C ILE A 449 5.56 -14.82 -7.78
N LEU A 450 6.00 -15.94 -8.35
CA LEU A 450 6.32 -16.02 -9.79
C LEU A 450 5.13 -15.55 -10.65
N GLY A 451 3.92 -15.98 -10.30
CA GLY A 451 2.69 -15.54 -10.94
C GLY A 451 2.36 -14.07 -10.67
N ILE A 452 2.42 -13.65 -9.40
CA ILE A 452 2.07 -12.27 -9.00
C ILE A 452 2.96 -11.23 -9.67
N PHE A 453 4.27 -11.45 -9.73
CA PHE A 453 5.19 -10.47 -10.32
C PHE A 453 4.93 -10.25 -11.81
N VAL A 454 4.63 -11.33 -12.54
CA VAL A 454 4.21 -11.22 -13.95
C VAL A 454 2.85 -10.53 -14.08
N ARG A 455 1.89 -10.83 -13.20
CA ARG A 455 0.59 -10.14 -13.18
C ARG A 455 0.74 -8.64 -12.94
N LEU A 456 1.57 -8.25 -11.98
CA LEU A 456 1.81 -6.85 -11.62
C LEU A 456 2.41 -6.05 -12.80
N GLU A 457 3.26 -6.67 -13.60
CA GLU A 457 3.74 -6.04 -14.83
C GLU A 457 2.63 -5.99 -15.90
N LYS A 458 2.12 -7.15 -16.32
CA LYS A 458 1.28 -7.25 -17.52
C LYS A 458 -0.09 -6.59 -17.38
N ARG A 459 -0.69 -6.69 -16.18
CA ARG A 459 -2.02 -6.15 -15.89
C ARG A 459 -1.94 -4.79 -15.21
N ASP A 460 -1.01 -4.62 -14.28
CA ASP A 460 -0.97 -3.46 -13.38
C ASP A 460 0.11 -2.43 -13.76
N GLY A 461 0.85 -2.65 -14.85
CA GLY A 461 1.81 -1.68 -15.39
C GLY A 461 3.06 -1.46 -14.54
N LYS A 462 3.48 -2.46 -13.75
CA LYS A 462 4.63 -2.36 -12.82
C LYS A 462 5.83 -3.20 -13.30
N PRO A 463 6.63 -2.74 -14.28
CA PRO A 463 7.70 -3.54 -14.91
C PRO A 463 8.87 -3.88 -13.97
N TYR A 464 9.05 -3.13 -12.89
CA TYR A 464 10.15 -3.32 -11.95
C TYR A 464 10.19 -4.73 -11.31
N TYR A 465 9.06 -5.44 -11.24
CA TYR A 465 8.97 -6.72 -10.54
C TYR A 465 9.64 -7.89 -11.28
N LEU A 466 9.74 -7.85 -12.61
CA LEU A 466 10.32 -8.96 -13.39
C LEU A 466 11.78 -9.24 -13.05
N LYS A 467 12.55 -8.20 -12.72
CA LYS A 467 13.97 -8.34 -12.37
C LYS A 467 14.21 -9.21 -11.14
N HIS A 468 13.17 -9.46 -10.33
CA HIS A 468 13.25 -10.30 -9.15
C HIS A 468 13.00 -11.78 -9.45
N LEU A 469 12.46 -12.16 -10.61
CA LEU A 469 12.13 -13.54 -10.94
C LEU A 469 13.31 -14.53 -10.86
N PRO A 470 14.55 -14.20 -11.26
CA PRO A 470 15.68 -15.12 -11.09
C PRO A 470 15.89 -15.56 -9.64
N ARG A 471 15.73 -14.63 -8.70
CA ARG A 471 15.82 -14.90 -7.26
C ARG A 471 14.67 -15.80 -6.80
N ILE A 472 13.45 -15.53 -7.21
CA ILE A 472 12.29 -16.35 -6.81
C ILE A 472 12.41 -17.78 -7.34
N ARG A 473 12.95 -17.97 -8.56
CA ARG A 473 13.26 -19.30 -9.09
C ARG A 473 14.33 -20.02 -8.25
N ASP A 474 15.38 -19.32 -7.84
CA ASP A 474 16.37 -19.88 -6.90
C ASP A 474 15.73 -20.31 -5.58
N TYR A 475 14.89 -19.46 -4.98
CA TYR A 475 14.22 -19.74 -3.71
C TYR A 475 13.33 -20.95 -3.79
N LEU A 476 12.57 -21.05 -4.88
CA LEU A 476 11.74 -22.20 -5.15
C LEU A 476 12.56 -23.48 -5.36
N ARG A 477 13.72 -23.43 -6.05
CA ARG A 477 14.62 -24.59 -6.15
C ARG A 477 15.13 -25.04 -4.77
N ARG A 478 15.48 -24.11 -3.90
CA ARG A 478 15.93 -24.40 -2.52
C ARG A 478 14.81 -25.05 -1.70
N ALA A 479 13.59 -24.52 -1.75
CA ALA A 479 12.43 -25.13 -1.07
C ALA A 479 12.12 -26.55 -1.60
N LEU A 480 12.10 -26.72 -2.92
CA LEU A 480 11.82 -28.01 -3.60
C LEU A 480 12.91 -29.07 -3.37
N ALA A 481 14.06 -28.71 -2.80
CA ALA A 481 15.10 -29.68 -2.44
C ALA A 481 14.67 -30.59 -1.28
N HIS A 482 13.68 -30.18 -0.47
CA HIS A 482 13.19 -30.98 0.65
C HIS A 482 12.55 -32.30 0.14
N PRO A 483 12.86 -33.47 0.75
CA PRO A 483 12.36 -34.76 0.28
C PRO A 483 10.83 -34.88 0.20
N ALA A 484 10.11 -34.23 1.11
CA ALA A 484 8.64 -34.21 1.11
C ALA A 484 8.03 -33.58 -0.17
N LEU A 485 8.81 -32.78 -0.90
CA LEU A 485 8.38 -32.11 -2.13
C LEU A 485 8.91 -32.78 -3.40
N ALA A 486 9.46 -34.00 -3.32
CA ALA A 486 10.04 -34.68 -4.49
C ALA A 486 9.08 -34.76 -5.69
N GLY A 487 7.80 -35.10 -5.47
CA GLY A 487 6.80 -35.14 -6.55
C GLY A 487 6.56 -33.79 -7.22
N LEU A 488 6.53 -32.72 -6.42
CA LEU A 488 6.37 -31.35 -6.91
C LEU A 488 7.64 -30.89 -7.66
N ARG A 489 8.82 -31.18 -7.11
CA ARG A 489 10.12 -30.89 -7.74
C ARG A 489 10.23 -31.55 -9.11
N ASP A 490 9.97 -32.85 -9.17
CA ASP A 490 10.10 -33.63 -10.40
C ASP A 490 9.09 -33.14 -11.45
N PHE A 491 7.89 -32.75 -11.02
CA PHE A 491 6.90 -32.11 -11.88
C PHE A 491 7.38 -30.76 -12.43
N TYR A 492 7.90 -29.86 -11.58
CA TYR A 492 8.38 -28.54 -12.01
C TYR A 492 9.55 -28.66 -13.00
N THR A 493 10.45 -29.62 -12.76
CA THR A 493 11.56 -29.94 -13.68
C THR A 493 11.03 -30.48 -15.01
N ALA A 494 10.14 -31.47 -14.99
CA ALA A 494 9.59 -32.07 -16.21
C ALA A 494 8.82 -31.08 -17.08
N GLN A 495 8.18 -30.07 -16.46
CA GLN A 495 7.44 -29.02 -17.16
C GLN A 495 8.29 -27.78 -17.49
N GLY A 496 9.57 -27.77 -17.12
CA GLY A 496 10.48 -26.64 -17.37
C GLY A 496 10.08 -25.34 -16.67
N LEU A 497 9.32 -25.41 -15.56
CA LEU A 497 8.76 -24.23 -14.90
C LEU A 497 9.82 -23.33 -14.23
N LEU A 498 11.02 -23.87 -13.97
CA LEU A 498 12.11 -23.14 -13.32
C LEU A 498 13.28 -22.83 -14.25
N GLU A 499 13.14 -23.11 -15.54
CA GLU A 499 14.17 -22.78 -16.54
C GLU A 499 14.34 -21.26 -16.67
N GLU A 500 15.53 -20.82 -17.06
CA GLU A 500 15.77 -19.42 -17.40
C GLU A 500 15.27 -19.19 -18.82
N ARG A 501 14.26 -18.32 -18.97
CA ARG A 501 13.76 -17.91 -20.28
C ARG A 501 13.70 -16.39 -20.33
N PRO A 502 14.06 -15.76 -21.46
CA PRO A 502 13.80 -14.35 -21.67
C PRO A 502 12.29 -14.11 -21.61
N LEU A 503 11.88 -13.04 -20.92
CA LEU A 503 10.50 -12.62 -20.73
C LEU A 503 10.23 -11.31 -21.48
#